data_AF-A0A4R5CH86-F1
#
_entry.id   AF-A0A4R5CH86-F1
#
_cell.length_a   1.000
_cell.length_b   1.000
_cell.length_c   1.000
_cell.angle_alpha   90.00
_cell.angle_beta   90.00
_cell.angle_gamma   90.00
#
_symmetry.space_group_name_H-M   'P 1'
#
loop_
_entity.id
_entity.type
_entity.pdbx_description
1 polymer ?
#
loop_
_entity_poly.entity_id
_entity_poly.type
_entity_poly.pdbx_seq_one_letter_code
_entity_poly.pdbx_strand_id
1 'polypeptide(L)'
;MLKIKIFKLHPKGLHTYLAVKFPSYDTEGRIGAIGGISTDISDRKKPEELLHAANKFFNVSLDMLLIASKNKFIKINPSVTKILGYSEMELLSKPFLDFVYPEDNEITLNEVKKLQ
;
A
#
# COMPACT_ATOMS: atom_id res chain seq x y z
N MET A 1 -21.44 -22.23 -5.25
CA MET A 1 -20.85 -21.77 -3.96
C MET A 1 -20.53 -20.29 -4.10
N LEU A 2 -21.10 -19.43 -3.26
CA LEU A 2 -20.93 -17.97 -3.34
C LEU A 2 -19.97 -17.49 -2.25
N LYS A 3 -18.95 -16.70 -2.62
CA LYS A 3 -18.03 -16.06 -1.68
C LYS A 3 -18.40 -14.60 -1.52
N ILE A 4 -18.54 -14.13 -0.28
CA ILE A 4 -18.93 -12.76 0.06
C ILE A 4 -17.95 -12.22 1.11
N LYS A 5 -17.42 -11.01 0.90
CA LYS A 5 -16.68 -10.26 1.92
C LYS A 5 -17.68 -9.51 2.79
N ILE A 6 -17.68 -9.78 4.10
CA ILE A 6 -18.58 -9.13 5.07
C ILE A 6 -17.72 -8.27 6.00
N PHE A 7 -18.11 -7.00 6.16
CA PHE A 7 -17.50 -6.09 7.12
C PHE A 7 -18.42 -5.97 8.34
N LYS A 8 -17.87 -6.19 9.54
CA LYS A 8 -18.64 -6.12 10.78
C LYS A 8 -17.90 -5.26 11.81
N LEU A 9 -18.60 -4.31 12.40
CA LEU A 9 -18.08 -3.49 13.48
C LEU A 9 -18.13 -4.27 14.80
N HIS A 10 -16.98 -4.41 15.47
CA HIS A 10 -16.84 -4.99 16.81
C HIS A 10 -16.35 -3.91 17.78
N PRO A 11 -16.48 -4.08 19.11
CA PRO A 11 -15.95 -3.12 20.09
C PRO A 11 -14.43 -2.86 19.96
N LYS A 12 -13.68 -3.80 19.36
CA LYS A 12 -12.23 -3.68 19.11
C LYS A 12 -11.88 -3.11 17.73
N GLY A 13 -12.86 -2.71 16.92
CA GLY A 13 -12.68 -2.13 15.59
C GLY A 13 -13.42 -2.88 14.47
N LEU A 14 -13.09 -2.53 13.22
CA LEU A 14 -13.67 -3.15 12.03
C LEU A 14 -13.04 -4.53 11.78
N HIS A 15 -13.86 -5.58 11.70
CA HIS A 15 -13.44 -6.93 11.34
C HIS A 15 -13.94 -7.30 9.94
N THR A 16 -13.11 -8.04 9.22
CA THR A 16 -13.40 -8.55 7.88
C THR A 16 -13.58 -10.06 7.92
N TYR A 17 -14.75 -10.53 7.47
CA TYR A 17 -15.07 -11.95 7.36
C TYR A 17 -15.18 -12.35 5.90
N LEU A 18 -14.57 -13.50 5.56
CA LEU A 18 -14.86 -14.18 4.31
C LEU A 18 -15.96 -15.20 4.58
N ALA A 19 -17.14 -14.96 4.02
CA ALA A 19 -18.27 -15.86 4.12
C ALA A 19 -18.42 -16.69 2.84
N VAL A 20 -18.57 -18.00 3.01
CA VAL A 20 -18.89 -18.94 1.95
C VAL A 20 -20.31 -19.45 2.18
N LYS A 21 -21.19 -19.26 1.20
CA LYS A 21 -22.58 -19.72 1.25
C LYS A 21 -22.82 -20.87 0.27
N PHE A 22 -23.54 -21.89 0.73
CA PHE A 22 -23.93 -23.06 -0.06
C PHE A 22 -25.36 -23.48 0.27
N PRO A 23 -26.13 -23.95 -0.72
CA PRO A 23 -27.44 -24.53 -0.46
C PRO A 23 -27.27 -25.88 0.27
N SER A 24 -28.14 -26.16 1.23
CA SER A 24 -28.36 -27.50 1.76
C SER A 24 -29.67 -28.04 1.22
N TYR A 25 -29.65 -29.28 0.71
CA TYR A 25 -30.79 -29.92 0.09
C TYR A 25 -31.51 -30.83 1.09
N ASP A 26 -32.84 -30.90 0.97
CA ASP A 26 -33.65 -31.86 1.71
C ASP A 26 -33.59 -33.26 1.07
N THR A 27 -34.34 -34.21 1.64
CA THR A 27 -34.41 -35.60 1.13
C THR A 27 -35.05 -35.71 -0.26
N GLU A 28 -35.77 -34.67 -0.71
CA GLU A 28 -36.37 -34.60 -2.05
C GLU A 28 -35.50 -33.83 -3.06
N GLY A 29 -34.29 -33.41 -2.67
CA GLY A 29 -33.36 -32.67 -3.53
C GLY A 29 -33.72 -31.20 -3.73
N ARG A 30 -34.66 -30.65 -2.96
CA ARG A 30 -35.04 -29.22 -3.00
C ARG A 30 -34.17 -28.43 -2.03
N ILE A 31 -34.00 -27.14 -2.28
CA ILE A 31 -33.23 -26.26 -1.38
C ILE A 31 -34.01 -26.08 -0.08
N GLY A 32 -33.57 -26.73 0.99
CA GLY A 32 -34.19 -26.63 2.31
C GLY A 32 -33.63 -25.48 3.15
N ALA A 33 -32.35 -25.12 2.96
CA ALA A 33 -31.73 -23.98 3.64
C ALA A 33 -30.45 -23.48 2.93
N ILE A 34 -29.87 -22.40 3.46
CA ILE A 34 -28.54 -21.90 3.08
C ILE A 34 -27.60 -22.11 4.26
N GLY A 35 -26.60 -22.97 4.06
CA GLY A 35 -25.44 -23.10 4.93
C GLY A 35 -24.43 -21.99 4.67
N GLY A 36 -23.75 -21.55 5.73
CA GLY A 36 -22.74 -20.51 5.65
C GLY A 36 -21.57 -20.78 6.59
N ILE A 37 -20.34 -20.68 6.06
CA ILE A 37 -19.11 -20.66 6.86
C ILE A 37 -18.56 -19.25 6.81
N SER A 38 -18.30 -18.63 7.95
CA SER A 38 -17.68 -17.31 8.04
C SER A 38 -16.34 -17.41 8.76
N THR A 39 -15.26 -17.09 8.07
CA THR A 39 -13.91 -17.07 8.63
C THR A 39 -13.48 -15.62 8.84
N ASP A 40 -13.05 -15.28 10.05
CA ASP A 40 -12.41 -13.99 10.30
C ASP A 40 -11.05 -13.98 9.59
N ILE A 41 -10.85 -13.02 8.69
CA ILE A 41 -9.60 -12.85 7.94
C ILE A 41 -8.96 -11.49 8.21
N SER A 42 -9.39 -10.81 9.29
CA SER A 42 -8.94 -9.46 9.62
C SER A 42 -7.42 -9.38 9.71
N ASP A 43 -6.79 -10.25 10.48
CA ASP A 43 -5.34 -10.21 10.68
C ASP A 43 -4.56 -10.55 9.41
N ARG A 44 -5.11 -11.40 8.54
CA ARG A 44 -4.51 -11.69 7.23
C ARG A 44 -4.61 -10.51 6.26
N LYS A 45 -5.68 -9.72 6.34
CA LYS A 45 -5.97 -8.58 5.44
C LYS A 45 -5.34 -7.27 5.89
N LYS A 46 -5.16 -7.05 7.19
CA LYS A 46 -4.63 -5.80 7.75
C LYS A 46 -3.31 -5.36 7.10
N PRO A 47 -2.27 -6.21 6.94
CA PRO A 47 -1.02 -5.79 6.32
C PRO A 47 -1.19 -5.33 4.87
N GLU A 48 -1.99 -6.06 4.08
CA GLU A 48 -2.27 -5.71 2.68
C GLU A 48 -3.02 -4.37 2.59
N GLU A 49 -4.03 -4.17 3.42
CA GLU A 49 -4.86 -2.95 3.42
C GLU A 49 -4.07 -1.74 3.91
N LEU A 50 -3.21 -1.89 4.93
CA LEU A 50 -2.30 -0.84 5.38
C LEU A 50 -1.29 -0.46 4.31
N LEU A 51 -0.66 -1.44 3.66
CA LEU A 51 0.27 -1.19 2.56
C LEU A 51 -0.42 -0.51 1.38
N HIS A 52 -1.65 -0.93 1.06
CA HIS A 52 -2.45 -0.29 0.02
C HIS A 52 -2.78 1.17 0.37
N ALA A 53 -3.21 1.44 1.60
CA ALA A 53 -3.51 2.79 2.07
C ALA A 53 -2.25 3.68 2.06
N ALA A 54 -1.11 3.18 2.53
CA ALA A 54 0.16 3.89 2.52
C ALA A 54 0.62 4.21 1.09
N ASN A 55 0.54 3.24 0.17
CA ASN A 55 0.87 3.49 -1.24
C ASN A 55 -0.07 4.49 -1.89
N LYS A 56 -1.37 4.42 -1.58
CA LYS A 56 -2.34 5.39 -2.08
C LYS A 56 -2.02 6.79 -1.58
N PHE A 57 -1.80 6.94 -0.27
CA PHE A 57 -1.40 8.21 0.34
C PHE A 57 -0.14 8.78 -0.34
N PHE A 58 0.90 7.96 -0.47
CA PHE A 58 2.16 8.35 -1.11
C PHE A 58 1.92 8.89 -2.53
N ASN A 59 1.10 8.20 -3.33
CA ASN A 59 0.85 8.55 -4.73
C ASN A 59 -0.10 9.75 -4.93
N VAL A 60 -1.01 10.02 -3.99
CA VAL A 60 -1.98 11.12 -4.10
C VAL A 60 -1.54 12.39 -3.38
N SER A 61 -0.50 12.32 -2.55
CA SER A 61 0.03 13.48 -1.83
C SER A 61 0.47 14.58 -2.81
N LEU A 62 0.07 15.82 -2.53
CA LEU A 62 0.48 16.99 -3.32
C LEU A 62 1.91 17.44 -2.99
N ASP A 63 2.41 17.09 -1.81
CA ASP A 63 3.79 17.36 -1.42
C ASP A 63 4.76 16.44 -2.17
N MET A 64 5.98 16.91 -2.39
CA MET A 64 7.04 16.09 -2.96
C MET A 64 7.49 15.05 -1.94
N LEU A 65 7.19 13.78 -2.22
CA LEU A 65 7.61 12.66 -1.39
C LEU A 65 8.67 11.85 -2.13
N LEU A 66 9.82 11.72 -1.49
CA LEU A 66 11.01 11.05 -2.00
C LEU A 66 11.49 10.04 -0.96
N ILE A 67 11.86 8.85 -1.41
CA ILE A 67 12.55 7.86 -0.60
C ILE A 67 13.89 7.63 -1.28
N ALA A 68 14.98 7.86 -0.56
CA ALA A 68 16.34 7.64 -1.03
C ALA A 68 17.10 6.70 -0.10
N SER A 69 18.09 6.00 -0.64
CA SER A 69 19.05 5.23 0.14
C SER A 69 20.44 5.40 -0.42
N LYS A 70 21.41 5.61 0.48
CA LYS A 70 22.85 5.83 0.22
C LYS A 70 23.12 6.98 -0.74
N ASN A 71 22.88 6.78 -2.04
CA ASN A 71 23.12 7.78 -3.09
C ASN A 71 22.07 7.76 -4.21
N LYS A 72 20.95 7.04 -4.06
CA LYS A 72 19.92 6.94 -5.12
C LYS A 72 18.51 7.11 -4.57
N PHE A 73 17.65 7.70 -5.40
CA PHE A 73 16.21 7.62 -5.18
C PHE A 73 15.74 6.17 -5.39
N ILE A 74 14.96 5.66 -4.44
CA ILE A 74 14.30 4.36 -4.49
C ILE A 74 12.87 4.51 -5.00
N LYS A 75 12.20 5.57 -4.56
CA LYS A 75 10.80 5.82 -4.88
C LYS A 75 10.50 7.30 -4.83
N ILE A 76 9.69 7.77 -5.76
CA ILE A 76 9.20 9.15 -5.81
C ILE A 76 7.69 9.12 -6.04
N ASN A 77 6.99 10.15 -5.59
CA ASN A 77 5.57 10.30 -5.93
C ASN A 77 5.37 11.13 -7.21
N PRO A 78 4.17 11.10 -7.82
CA PRO A 78 3.89 11.89 -9.02
C PRO A 78 4.06 13.41 -8.87
N SER A 79 3.97 13.93 -7.64
CA SER A 79 4.15 15.37 -7.39
C SER A 79 5.59 15.82 -7.64
N VAL A 80 6.59 14.95 -7.37
CA VAL A 80 8.01 15.23 -7.68
C VAL A 80 8.20 15.47 -9.17
N THR A 81 7.68 14.58 -10.02
CA THR A 81 7.86 14.70 -11.48
C THR A 81 7.14 15.94 -12.02
N LYS A 82 5.95 16.23 -11.48
CA LYS A 82 5.17 17.41 -11.86
C LYS A 82 5.84 18.73 -11.47
N ILE A 83 6.50 18.78 -10.32
CA ILE A 83 7.11 20.02 -9.78
C ILE A 83 8.51 20.22 -10.35
N LEU A 84 9.35 19.19 -10.38
CA LEU A 84 10.74 19.30 -10.83
C LEU A 84 10.89 19.17 -12.35
N GLY A 85 9.90 18.61 -13.06
CA GLY A 85 9.91 18.45 -14.51
C GLY A 85 10.70 17.24 -15.02
N TYR A 86 11.35 16.47 -14.14
CA TYR A 86 12.01 15.22 -14.51
C TYR A 86 11.03 14.04 -14.55
N SER A 87 11.27 13.09 -15.45
CA SER A 87 10.58 11.81 -15.41
C SER A 87 11.04 10.97 -14.22
N GLU A 88 10.18 10.03 -13.80
CA GLU A 88 10.55 9.07 -12.75
C GLU A 88 11.77 8.25 -13.15
N MET A 89 11.86 7.83 -14.41
CA MET A 89 12.99 7.04 -14.90
C MET A 89 14.31 7.82 -14.79
N GLU A 90 14.33 9.11 -15.11
CA GLU A 90 15.53 9.94 -15.00
C GLU A 90 15.98 10.04 -13.54
N LEU A 91 15.07 10.38 -12.63
CA LEU A 91 15.36 10.53 -11.21
C LEU A 91 15.86 9.22 -10.58
N LEU A 92 15.23 8.09 -10.90
CA LEU A 92 15.62 6.78 -10.34
C LEU A 92 16.91 6.22 -10.96
N SER A 93 17.29 6.64 -12.16
CA SER A 93 18.46 6.10 -12.87
C SER A 93 19.80 6.64 -12.35
N LYS A 94 19.84 7.91 -11.95
CA LYS A 94 21.05 8.64 -11.56
C LYS A 94 21.24 8.72 -10.04
N PRO A 95 22.47 8.96 -9.57
CA PRO A 95 22.70 9.38 -8.19
C PRO A 95 21.88 10.62 -7.83
N PHE A 96 21.37 10.72 -6.60
CA PHE A 96 20.59 11.92 -6.23
C PHE A 96 21.46 13.19 -6.20
N LEU A 97 22.78 13.05 -5.97
CA LEU A 97 23.73 14.15 -5.99
C LEU A 97 23.87 14.81 -7.37
N ASP A 98 23.56 14.10 -8.46
CA ASP A 98 23.56 14.68 -9.82
C ASP A 98 22.48 15.76 -9.98
N PHE A 99 21.49 15.80 -9.08
CA PHE A 99 20.41 16.77 -9.06
C PHE A 99 20.61 17.84 -7.97
N VAL A 100 21.72 17.79 -7.23
CA VAL A 100 22.10 18.77 -6.22
C VAL A 100 23.12 19.72 -6.83
N TYR A 101 23.06 20.99 -6.46
CA TYR A 101 24.05 21.96 -6.92
C TYR A 101 25.46 21.56 -6.42
N PRO A 102 26.52 21.67 -7.25
CA PRO A 102 27.85 21.22 -6.88
C PRO A 102 28.38 21.76 -5.55
N GLU A 103 28.03 23.00 -5.22
CA GLU A 103 28.39 23.69 -3.98
C GLU A 103 27.74 23.06 -2.74
N ASP A 104 26.58 22.42 -2.90
CA ASP A 104 25.79 21.81 -1.81
C ASP A 104 26.09 20.32 -1.63
N ASN A 105 26.92 19.72 -2.49
CA ASN A 105 27.24 18.30 -2.46
C ASN A 105 27.90 17.86 -1.14
N GLU A 106 28.84 18.66 -0.63
CA GLU A 106 29.56 18.32 0.61
C GLU A 106 28.61 18.33 1.82
N ILE A 107 27.76 19.36 1.92
CA ILE A 107 26.77 19.50 2.99
C ILE A 107 25.77 18.34 2.92
N THR A 108 25.27 18.03 1.73
CA THR A 108 24.33 16.92 1.50
C THR A 108 24.94 15.58 1.91
N LEU A 109 26.18 15.31 1.51
CA LEU A 109 26.87 14.07 1.84
C LEU A 109 27.11 13.92 3.35
N ASN A 110 27.40 15.03 4.04
CA ASN A 110 27.57 15.03 5.49
C ASN A 110 26.27 14.71 6.23
N GLU A 111 25.11 15.19 5.76
CA GLU A 111 23.82 14.78 6.33
C GLU A 111 23.53 13.30 6.08
N VAL A 112 23.86 12.78 4.89
CA VAL A 112 23.67 11.37 4.56
C VAL A 112 24.51 10.45 5.45
N LYS A 113 25.74 10.85 5.80
CA LYS A 113 26.60 10.09 6.73
C LYS A 113 25.99 9.95 8.12
N LYS A 114 25.16 10.89 8.59
CA LYS A 114 24.50 10.81 9.90
C LYS A 114 23.38 9.77 9.95
N LEU A 115 22.93 9.28 8.80
CA LEU A 115 21.87 8.28 8.69
C LEU A 115 22.40 6.84 8.72
N GLN A 116 23.72 6.65 8.87
CA GLN A 116 24.40 5.36 9.02
C GLN A 116 24.71 5.07 10.48
#